data_AF-A0A382PN31-F1
#
_entry.id   AF-A0A382PN31-F1
#
_cell.length_a   1.000
_cell.length_b   1.000
_cell.length_c   1.000
_cell.angle_alpha   90.00
_cell.angle_beta   90.00
_cell.angle_gamma   90.00
#
_symmetry.space_group_name_H-M   'P 1'
#
loop_
_entity.id
_entity.type
_entity.pdbx_description
1 polymer ?
#
loop_
_entity_poly.entity_id
_entity_poly.type
_entity_poly.pdbx_seq_one_letter_code
_entity_poly.pdbx_strand_id
1 'polypeptide(L)'
;WMASTRPFTAALVSIPFCIYSVILITKKPRMYLVSFLTLTTTVLLTIVMLLSYNYVTNGNPMLFGYVVQFTEGHNPGFGKSPPGHTAHTPLRGLVHSFDRLNFLNLRLFEWPIPSLIFVLVLFLSGMINRWDLLMVSVLITLAFGYFFYWYSVGSNLIPRFLYESVAALVLLTVRGLIYTPKFVQDILQIIVTERLIKITLIFILILCFSVMVGLYIPPIQKYYAEDFYTHIKIAPLQAARAKKISNAIIFVDQKYYRGVFPQNHPLLTGDIIFAIDRGDRNQLLMDQYPNRKFYRSEGKNLEKITSCTPN
;
A
#
# COMPACT_ATOMS: atom_id res chain seq x y z
N TRP A 1 12.36 3.78 -0.61
CA TRP A 1 11.35 2.85 -1.16
C TRP A 1 9.99 3.51 -1.34
N MET A 2 9.36 4.10 -0.31
CA MET A 2 8.05 4.76 -0.47
C MET A 2 8.08 5.97 -1.42
N ALA A 3 9.12 6.81 -1.37
CA ALA A 3 9.23 7.98 -2.25
C ALA A 3 9.33 7.63 -3.75
N SER A 4 9.89 6.45 -4.09
CA SER A 4 10.02 6.02 -5.48
C SER A 4 8.77 5.30 -6.00
N THR A 5 8.04 4.58 -5.15
CA THR A 5 6.84 3.83 -5.57
C THR A 5 5.53 4.59 -5.34
N ARG A 6 5.49 5.46 -4.33
CA ARG A 6 4.33 6.26 -3.90
C ARG A 6 4.75 7.66 -3.42
N PRO A 7 5.35 8.49 -4.29
CA PRO A 7 5.84 9.83 -3.92
C PRO A 7 4.74 10.71 -3.30
N PHE A 8 3.52 10.62 -3.81
CA PHE A 8 2.37 11.35 -3.26
C PHE A 8 2.10 11.00 -1.80
N THR A 9 2.07 9.70 -1.47
CA THR A 9 1.87 9.23 -0.09
C THR A 9 3.02 9.65 0.82
N ALA A 10 4.26 9.52 0.35
CA ALA A 10 5.44 9.94 1.11
C ALA A 10 5.39 11.42 1.49
N ALA A 11 4.96 12.28 0.55
CA ALA A 11 4.75 13.70 0.82
C ALA A 11 3.68 13.91 1.90
N LEU A 12 2.50 13.30 1.75
CA LEU A 12 1.38 13.45 2.70
C LEU A 12 1.77 13.03 4.13
N VAL A 13 2.43 11.89 4.29
CA VAL A 13 2.89 11.40 5.61
C VAL A 13 3.93 12.35 6.22
N SER A 14 4.75 13.00 5.40
CA SER A 14 5.82 13.88 5.88
C SER A 14 5.31 15.26 6.30
N ILE A 15 4.20 15.74 5.72
CA ILE A 15 3.66 17.10 5.96
C ILE A 15 3.52 17.43 7.47
N PRO A 16 2.86 16.60 8.31
CA PRO A 16 2.69 16.95 9.71
C PRO A 16 4.00 17.08 10.48
N PHE A 17 4.98 16.21 10.17
CA PHE A 17 6.29 16.26 10.81
C PHE A 17 7.10 17.47 10.35
N CYS A 18 7.00 17.85 9.08
CA CYS A 18 7.60 19.09 8.57
C CYS A 18 7.02 20.32 9.26
N ILE A 19 5.68 20.43 9.33
CA ILE A 19 4.99 21.53 10.01
C ILE A 19 5.41 21.58 11.49
N TYR A 20 5.39 20.44 12.17
CA TYR A 20 5.78 20.36 13.59
C TYR A 20 7.25 20.75 13.81
N SER A 21 8.15 20.35 12.91
CA SER A 21 9.57 20.72 12.96
C SER A 21 9.78 22.22 12.78
N VAL A 22 9.03 22.86 11.87
CA VAL A 22 9.04 24.32 11.68
C VAL A 22 8.54 25.04 12.94
N ILE A 23 7.48 24.51 13.59
CA ILE A 23 6.99 25.07 14.85
C ILE A 23 8.04 24.95 15.97
N LEU A 24 8.77 23.84 16.03
CA LEU A 24 9.81 23.65 17.05
C LEU A 24 11.02 24.58 16.84
N ILE A 25 11.53 24.70 15.61
CA ILE A 25 12.69 25.56 15.32
C ILE A 25 12.38 27.05 15.51
N THR A 26 11.16 27.49 15.19
CA THR A 26 10.74 28.88 15.39
C THR A 26 10.62 29.23 16.88
N LYS A 27 10.15 28.29 17.72
CA LYS A 27 10.02 28.53 19.17
C LYS A 27 11.31 28.34 19.95
N LYS A 28 12.16 27.37 19.56
CA LYS A 28 13.38 27.00 20.30
C LYS A 28 14.55 26.71 19.33
N PRO A 29 15.06 27.73 18.62
CA PRO A 29 16.02 27.53 17.53
C PRO A 29 17.31 26.87 18.00
N ARG A 30 17.91 27.34 19.10
CA ARG A 30 19.18 26.81 19.64
C ARG A 30 19.10 25.32 20.02
N MET A 31 17.92 24.84 20.41
CA MET A 31 17.71 23.45 20.82
C MET A 31 17.49 22.51 19.64
N TYR A 32 16.80 22.98 18.60
CA TYR A 32 16.35 22.13 17.49
C TYR A 32 17.08 22.36 16.17
N LEU A 33 18.04 23.29 16.10
CA LEU A 33 18.76 23.61 14.87
C LEU A 33 19.40 22.38 14.22
N VAL A 34 20.15 21.59 14.99
CA VAL A 34 20.81 20.40 14.46
C VAL A 34 19.78 19.38 13.95
N SER A 35 18.75 19.07 14.74
CA SER A 35 17.69 18.14 14.33
C SER A 35 16.94 18.61 13.08
N PHE A 36 16.66 19.91 13.00
CA PHE A 36 16.02 20.52 11.84
C PHE A 36 16.91 20.42 10.60
N LEU A 37 18.19 20.79 10.71
CA LEU A 37 19.15 20.66 9.61
C LEU A 37 19.28 19.21 9.14
N THR A 38 19.41 18.25 10.06
CA THR A 38 19.46 16.82 9.72
C THR A 38 18.20 16.36 8.98
N LEU A 39 17.02 16.75 9.45
CA LEU A 39 15.75 16.44 8.78
C LEU A 39 15.71 17.07 7.38
N THR A 40 16.01 18.36 7.25
CA THR A 40 16.03 19.10 5.99
C THR A 40 17.00 18.47 5.01
N THR A 41 18.23 18.17 5.42
CA THR A 41 19.24 17.51 4.58
C THR A 41 18.76 16.13 4.11
N THR A 42 18.15 15.34 5.00
CA THR A 42 17.63 14.01 4.63
C THR A 42 16.48 14.10 3.62
N VAL A 43 15.56 15.05 3.81
CA VAL A 43 14.44 15.29 2.89
C VAL A 43 14.96 15.79 1.53
N LEU A 44 15.88 16.76 1.52
CA LEU A 44 16.48 17.28 0.29
C LEU A 44 17.25 16.19 -0.46
N LEU A 45 18.02 15.36 0.24
CA LEU A 45 18.73 14.24 -0.37
C LEU A 45 17.76 13.25 -1.03
N THR A 46 16.63 12.97 -0.38
CA THR A 46 15.58 12.10 -0.94
C THR A 46 14.92 12.72 -2.18
N ILE A 47 14.66 14.03 -2.16
CA ILE A 47 14.12 14.77 -3.31
C ILE A 47 15.11 14.74 -4.48
N VAL A 48 16.39 15.02 -4.22
CA VAL A 48 17.44 14.98 -5.24
C VAL A 48 17.52 13.59 -5.86
N MET A 49 17.58 12.53 -5.05
CA MET A 49 17.59 11.16 -5.56
C MET A 49 16.35 10.84 -6.43
N LEU A 50 15.16 11.29 -6.03
CA LEU A 50 13.92 11.07 -6.77
C LEU A 50 13.91 11.82 -8.12
N LEU A 51 14.30 13.09 -8.12
CA LEU A 51 14.35 13.92 -9.34
C LEU A 51 15.45 13.43 -10.29
N SER A 52 16.61 13.04 -9.77
CA SER A 52 17.67 12.41 -10.56
C SER A 52 17.20 11.09 -11.17
N TYR A 53 16.51 10.25 -10.39
CA TYR A 53 15.92 9.01 -10.90
C TYR A 53 14.92 9.28 -12.04
N ASN A 54 14.02 10.24 -11.87
CA ASN A 54 13.08 10.63 -12.92
C ASN A 54 13.78 11.17 -14.17
N TYR A 55 14.84 11.97 -14.00
CA TYR A 55 15.63 12.49 -15.13
C TYR A 55 16.32 11.37 -15.92
N VAL A 56 16.98 10.43 -15.22
CA VAL A 56 17.69 9.31 -15.86
C VAL A 56 16.73 8.34 -16.55
N THR A 57 15.55 8.11 -15.98
CA THR A 57 14.58 7.11 -16.51
C THR A 57 13.61 7.67 -17.53
N ASN A 58 13.17 8.92 -17.36
CA ASN A 58 12.09 9.53 -18.15
C ASN A 58 12.54 10.78 -18.93
N GLY A 59 13.81 11.20 -18.79
CA GLY A 59 14.37 12.37 -19.48
C GLY A 59 14.02 13.73 -18.86
N ASN A 60 13.14 13.77 -17.85
CA ASN A 60 12.73 15.00 -17.16
C ASN A 60 12.55 14.75 -15.65
N PRO A 61 13.13 15.60 -14.77
CA PRO A 61 13.06 15.39 -13.31
C PRO A 61 11.64 15.43 -12.75
N MET A 62 10.72 16.16 -13.38
CA MET A 62 9.33 16.30 -12.95
C MET A 62 8.38 15.31 -13.64
N LEU A 63 8.89 14.50 -14.58
CA LEU A 63 8.11 13.46 -15.24
C LEU A 63 8.23 12.16 -14.44
N PHE A 64 7.20 11.84 -13.67
CA PHE A 64 7.15 10.63 -12.86
C PHE A 64 6.79 9.41 -13.70
N GLY A 65 7.39 8.26 -13.39
CA GLY A 65 7.14 7.00 -14.12
C GLY A 65 5.66 6.58 -14.12
N TYR A 66 4.89 6.97 -13.10
CA TYR A 66 3.44 6.74 -13.07
C TYR A 66 2.71 7.48 -14.21
N VAL A 67 3.11 8.72 -14.51
CA VAL A 67 2.56 9.50 -15.63
C VAL A 67 3.01 8.92 -16.97
N VAL A 68 4.27 8.50 -17.08
CA VAL A 68 4.79 7.84 -18.29
C VAL A 68 4.00 6.57 -18.60
N GLN A 69 3.68 5.78 -17.57
CA GLN A 69 2.96 4.53 -17.73
C GLN A 69 1.46 4.72 -17.99
N PHE A 70 0.82 5.66 -17.27
CA PHE A 70 -0.64 5.74 -17.21
C PHE A 70 -1.24 7.01 -17.81
N THR A 71 -0.43 7.97 -18.26
CA THR A 71 -0.83 9.32 -18.71
C THR A 71 -1.33 10.24 -17.59
N GLU A 72 -1.41 11.53 -17.87
CA GLU A 72 -1.74 12.58 -16.89
C GLU A 72 -3.15 12.49 -16.29
N GLY A 73 -4.08 11.80 -16.97
CA GLY A 73 -5.44 11.59 -16.49
C GLY A 73 -5.52 10.85 -15.15
N HIS A 74 -4.43 10.19 -14.74
CA HIS A 74 -4.33 9.47 -13.47
C HIS A 74 -3.80 10.32 -12.31
N ASN A 75 -3.37 11.56 -12.57
CA ASN A 75 -2.87 12.45 -11.53
C ASN A 75 -3.99 12.89 -10.57
N PRO A 76 -3.66 13.17 -9.29
CA PRO A 76 -4.61 13.80 -8.38
C PRO A 76 -5.15 15.13 -8.93
N GLY A 77 -6.41 15.43 -8.60
CA GLY A 77 -7.12 16.64 -8.99
C GLY A 77 -8.57 16.37 -9.44
N PHE A 78 -9.41 17.40 -9.36
CA PHE A 78 -10.76 17.35 -9.91
C PHE A 78 -10.76 17.63 -11.42
N GLY A 79 -11.78 17.12 -12.11
CA GLY A 79 -11.92 17.24 -13.56
C GLY A 79 -11.01 16.31 -14.36
N LYS A 80 -10.08 15.60 -13.69
CA LYS A 80 -9.20 14.59 -14.31
C LYS A 80 -9.85 13.21 -14.22
N SER A 81 -9.69 12.42 -15.27
CA SER A 81 -9.89 10.97 -15.22
C SER A 81 -9.04 10.26 -16.27
N PRO A 82 -8.71 8.98 -16.03
CA PRO A 82 -8.21 8.11 -17.08
C PRO A 82 -9.18 8.02 -18.26
N PRO A 83 -8.68 7.69 -19.45
CA PRO A 83 -9.54 7.31 -20.57
C PRO A 83 -10.52 6.20 -20.16
N GLY A 84 -11.78 6.33 -20.59
CA GLY A 84 -12.86 5.39 -20.27
C GLY A 84 -13.38 5.45 -18.82
N HIS A 85 -12.87 6.38 -18.00
CA HIS A 85 -13.35 6.59 -16.64
C HIS A 85 -14.03 7.94 -16.50
N THR A 86 -15.03 8.00 -15.64
CA THR A 86 -15.75 9.22 -15.34
C THR A 86 -14.86 10.21 -14.58
N ALA A 87 -14.99 11.51 -14.90
CA ALA A 87 -14.23 12.58 -14.26
C ALA A 87 -14.34 12.54 -12.72
N HIS A 88 -13.22 12.82 -12.04
CA HIS A 88 -13.21 12.95 -10.59
C HIS A 88 -13.85 14.29 -10.17
N THR A 89 -14.78 14.23 -9.23
CA THR A 89 -15.50 15.41 -8.72
C THR A 89 -15.37 15.51 -7.20
N PRO A 90 -15.61 16.68 -6.59
CA PRO A 90 -15.60 16.81 -5.13
C PRO A 90 -16.54 15.82 -4.43
N LEU A 91 -17.74 15.59 -4.99
CA LEU A 91 -18.69 14.61 -4.46
C LEU A 91 -18.12 13.19 -4.48
N ARG A 92 -17.49 12.78 -5.58
CA ARG A 92 -16.80 11.47 -5.65
C ARG A 92 -15.63 11.39 -4.68
N GLY A 93 -14.87 12.46 -4.54
CA GLY A 93 -13.81 12.57 -3.55
C GLY A 93 -14.34 12.29 -2.15
N LEU A 94 -15.47 12.90 -1.78
CA LEU A 94 -16.11 12.68 -0.47
C LEU A 94 -16.54 11.23 -0.29
N VAL A 95 -17.25 10.66 -1.28
CA VAL A 95 -17.69 9.25 -1.25
C VAL A 95 -16.49 8.33 -1.06
N HIS A 96 -15.44 8.48 -1.86
CA HIS A 96 -14.23 7.66 -1.74
C HIS A 96 -13.50 7.85 -0.41
N SER A 97 -13.48 9.07 0.14
CA SER A 97 -12.89 9.32 1.45
C SER A 97 -13.66 8.61 2.56
N PHE A 98 -15.00 8.68 2.54
CA PHE A 98 -15.83 7.96 3.51
C PHE A 98 -15.71 6.44 3.36
N ASP A 99 -15.72 5.92 2.14
CA ASP A 99 -15.53 4.49 1.89
C ASP A 99 -14.20 4.00 2.47
N ARG A 100 -13.10 4.73 2.23
CA ARG A 100 -11.76 4.38 2.72
C ARG A 100 -11.67 4.45 4.25
N LEU A 101 -12.26 5.48 4.86
CA LEU A 101 -12.26 5.63 6.33
C LEU A 101 -13.13 4.56 7.00
N ASN A 102 -14.31 4.28 6.45
CA ASN A 102 -15.18 3.23 6.95
C ASN A 102 -14.53 1.85 6.79
N PHE A 103 -13.92 1.59 5.63
CA PHE A 103 -13.20 0.34 5.39
C PHE A 103 -12.00 0.18 6.33
N LEU A 104 -11.24 1.24 6.59
CA LEU A 104 -10.19 1.26 7.61
C LEU A 104 -10.75 0.93 9.00
N ASN A 105 -11.86 1.57 9.37
CA ASN A 105 -12.51 1.34 10.67
C ASN A 105 -13.01 -0.11 10.82
N LEU A 106 -13.46 -0.74 9.75
CA LEU A 106 -13.95 -2.13 9.77
C LEU A 106 -12.81 -3.16 9.72
N ARG A 107 -11.71 -2.87 9.02
CA ARG A 107 -10.71 -3.88 8.62
C ARG A 107 -9.32 -3.70 9.23
N LEU A 108 -9.04 -2.61 9.96
CA LEU A 108 -7.71 -2.37 10.52
C LEU A 108 -7.22 -3.52 11.42
N PHE A 109 -8.10 -4.02 12.30
CA PHE A 109 -7.79 -5.14 13.19
C PHE A 109 -8.59 -6.42 12.89
N GLU A 110 -9.49 -6.38 11.91
CA GLU A 110 -10.45 -7.46 11.62
C GLU A 110 -11.20 -7.91 12.90
N TRP A 111 -11.52 -6.95 13.76
CA TRP A 111 -12.31 -7.18 14.98
C TRP A 111 -13.80 -7.15 14.67
N PRO A 112 -14.65 -7.80 15.49
CA PRO A 112 -16.10 -7.69 15.37
C PRO A 112 -16.67 -6.32 15.79
N ILE A 113 -15.81 -5.38 16.18
CA ILE A 113 -16.15 -4.01 16.58
C ILE A 113 -15.35 -3.00 15.75
N PRO A 114 -15.84 -1.75 15.61
CA PRO A 114 -15.10 -0.66 14.97
C PRO A 114 -13.69 -0.49 15.53
N SER A 115 -12.67 -0.60 14.67
CA SER A 115 -11.25 -0.55 15.04
C SER A 115 -10.84 0.80 15.62
N LEU A 116 -11.53 1.88 15.25
CA LEU A 116 -11.22 3.23 15.72
C LEU A 116 -11.91 3.59 17.04
N ILE A 117 -12.65 2.68 17.67
CA ILE A 117 -13.39 2.97 18.91
C ILE A 117 -12.46 3.44 20.04
N PHE A 118 -11.30 2.81 20.22
CA PHE A 118 -10.35 3.21 21.26
C PHE A 118 -9.61 4.51 20.90
N VAL A 119 -9.41 4.79 19.61
CA VAL A 119 -8.94 6.11 19.18
C VAL A 119 -9.96 7.17 19.56
N LEU A 120 -11.26 6.94 19.32
CA LEU A 120 -12.32 7.86 19.74
C LEU A 120 -12.34 8.04 21.27
N VAL A 121 -12.25 6.95 22.03
CA VAL A 121 -12.16 7.00 23.50
C VAL A 121 -10.98 7.87 23.97
N LEU A 122 -9.81 7.74 23.35
CA LEU A 122 -8.66 8.59 23.67
C LEU A 122 -8.99 10.08 23.50
N PHE A 123 -9.57 10.45 22.35
CA PHE A 123 -9.89 11.85 22.06
C PHE A 123 -11.03 12.40 22.92
N LEU A 124 -11.97 11.56 23.34
CA LEU A 124 -13.05 11.96 24.26
C LEU A 124 -12.64 11.94 25.74
N SER A 125 -11.55 11.25 26.10
CA SER A 125 -11.06 11.17 27.49
C SER A 125 -10.43 12.47 28.02
N GLY A 126 -10.17 13.45 27.14
CA GLY A 126 -9.45 14.68 27.49
C GLY A 126 -7.95 14.48 27.76
N MET A 127 -7.41 13.27 27.54
CA MET A 127 -6.02 12.91 27.84
C MET A 127 -5.08 13.01 26.63
N ILE A 128 -5.48 13.77 25.60
CA ILE A 128 -4.70 13.95 24.39
C ILE A 128 -3.44 14.77 24.69
N ASN A 129 -2.34 14.41 24.03
CA ASN A 129 -1.13 15.22 24.04
C ASN A 129 -0.64 15.53 22.62
N ARG A 130 0.42 16.32 22.52
CA ARG A 130 1.00 16.74 21.23
C ARG A 130 1.39 15.58 20.31
N TRP A 131 1.78 14.44 20.87
CA TRP A 131 2.17 13.27 20.08
C TRP A 131 0.94 12.56 19.51
N ASP A 132 -0.18 12.53 20.24
CA ASP A 132 -1.45 12.00 19.72
C ASP A 132 -1.95 12.83 18.55
N LEU A 133 -1.85 14.15 18.68
CA LEU A 133 -2.19 15.09 17.60
C LEU A 133 -1.30 14.88 16.37
N LEU A 134 0.00 14.69 16.58
CA LEU A 134 0.94 14.40 15.49
C LEU A 134 0.61 13.05 14.83
N MET A 135 0.28 12.01 15.59
CA MET A 135 -0.10 10.70 15.06
C MET A 135 -1.39 10.75 14.25
N VAL A 136 -2.46 11.37 14.78
CA VAL A 136 -3.75 11.45 14.07
C VAL A 136 -3.65 12.33 12.82
N SER A 137 -2.75 13.34 12.83
CA SER A 137 -2.55 14.21 11.68
C SER A 137 -2.00 13.47 10.45
N VAL A 138 -1.34 12.32 10.62
CA VAL A 138 -0.94 11.45 9.49
C VAL A 138 -2.16 10.86 8.80
N LEU A 139 -3.15 10.37 9.57
CA LEU A 139 -4.42 9.91 8.98
C LEU A 139 -5.15 11.06 8.28
N ILE A 140 -5.21 12.24 8.91
CA ILE A 140 -5.91 13.40 8.36
C ILE A 140 -5.27 13.87 7.04
N THR A 141 -3.94 13.97 6.99
CA THR A 141 -3.23 14.37 5.77
C THR A 141 -3.36 13.34 4.65
N LEU A 142 -3.34 12.05 4.96
CA LEU A 142 -3.61 11.00 3.99
C LEU A 142 -5.05 11.07 3.46
N ALA A 143 -6.04 11.15 4.35
CA ALA A 143 -7.44 11.27 3.97
C ALA A 143 -7.70 12.50 3.10
N PHE A 144 -7.10 13.64 3.48
CA PHE A 144 -7.19 14.89 2.73
C PHE A 144 -6.49 14.82 1.38
N GLY A 145 -5.30 14.23 1.28
CA GLY A 145 -4.61 14.11 0.00
C GLY A 145 -5.35 13.17 -0.95
N TYR A 146 -5.84 12.03 -0.45
CA TYR A 146 -6.55 11.05 -1.26
C TYR A 146 -7.98 11.44 -1.62
N PHE A 147 -8.56 12.45 -0.96
CA PHE A 147 -9.79 13.11 -1.42
C PHE A 147 -9.69 13.59 -2.88
N PHE A 148 -8.51 14.06 -3.30
CA PHE A 148 -8.25 14.50 -4.68
C PHE A 148 -7.90 13.36 -5.63
N TYR A 149 -7.91 12.11 -5.18
CA TYR A 149 -7.50 10.97 -5.99
C TYR A 149 -8.71 10.18 -6.51
N TRP A 150 -8.78 10.07 -7.84
CA TRP A 150 -9.92 9.52 -8.58
C TRP A 150 -10.18 8.03 -8.35
N TYR A 151 -9.13 7.26 -8.04
CA TYR A 151 -9.24 5.80 -8.01
C TYR A 151 -9.67 5.28 -6.64
N SER A 152 -10.65 4.38 -6.64
CA SER A 152 -11.04 3.57 -5.49
C SER A 152 -10.84 2.09 -5.81
N VAL A 153 -10.25 1.36 -4.87
CA VAL A 153 -10.06 -0.10 -4.95
C VAL A 153 -11.30 -0.85 -4.44
N GLY A 154 -12.30 -0.12 -3.95
CA GLY A 154 -13.43 -0.69 -3.24
C GLY A 154 -12.99 -1.37 -1.93
N SER A 155 -13.76 -2.37 -1.50
CA SER A 155 -13.58 -3.12 -0.26
C SER A 155 -12.60 -4.29 -0.36
N ASN A 156 -11.83 -4.38 -1.45
CA ASN A 156 -11.12 -5.63 -1.78
C ASN A 156 -9.64 -5.64 -1.38
N LEU A 157 -9.10 -4.50 -0.95
CA LEU A 157 -7.75 -4.41 -0.38
C LEU A 157 -7.82 -3.60 0.90
N ILE A 158 -7.17 -4.12 1.97
CA ILE A 158 -6.77 -3.39 3.20
C ILE A 158 -6.59 -1.91 2.85
N PRO A 159 -7.07 -0.95 3.67
CA PRO A 159 -7.17 0.49 3.35
C PRO A 159 -5.90 1.08 2.70
N ARG A 160 -5.72 0.84 1.40
CA ARG A 160 -4.42 0.90 0.70
C ARG A 160 -3.86 2.32 0.70
N PHE A 161 -4.76 3.29 0.65
CA PHE A 161 -4.47 4.70 0.63
C PHE A 161 -4.24 5.30 2.03
N LEU A 162 -4.70 4.62 3.07
CA LEU A 162 -4.51 5.05 4.47
C LEU A 162 -3.57 4.13 5.23
N TYR A 163 -2.94 3.16 4.55
CA TYR A 163 -2.13 2.11 5.16
C TYR A 163 -0.94 2.68 5.95
N GLU A 164 -0.36 3.77 5.47
CA GLU A 164 0.76 4.43 6.12
C GLU A 164 0.37 5.07 7.47
N SER A 165 -0.92 5.22 7.78
CA SER A 165 -1.40 5.63 9.11
C SER A 165 -1.53 4.48 10.12
N VAL A 166 -1.42 3.21 9.69
CA VAL A 166 -1.68 2.03 10.53
C VAL A 166 -0.83 2.03 11.80
N ALA A 167 0.48 2.28 11.69
CA ALA A 167 1.37 2.30 12.85
C ALA A 167 0.97 3.38 13.87
N ALA A 168 0.60 4.58 13.40
CA ALA A 168 0.12 5.66 14.25
C ALA A 168 -1.22 5.29 14.92
N LEU A 169 -2.14 4.67 14.17
CA LEU A 169 -3.44 4.24 14.70
C LEU A 169 -3.31 3.12 15.72
N VAL A 170 -2.40 2.16 15.54
CA VAL A 170 -2.10 1.12 16.54
C VAL A 170 -1.69 1.76 17.87
N LEU A 171 -0.77 2.73 17.83
CA LEU A 171 -0.31 3.44 19.05
C LEU A 171 -1.45 4.24 19.70
N LEU A 172 -2.26 4.95 18.91
CA LEU A 172 -3.43 5.67 19.42
C LEU A 172 -4.46 4.73 20.03
N THR A 173 -4.70 3.55 19.43
CA THR A 173 -5.57 2.51 19.97
C THR A 173 -5.07 1.99 21.32
N VAL A 174 -3.77 1.70 21.44
CA VAL A 174 -3.16 1.29 22.72
C VAL A 174 -3.33 2.37 23.79
N ARG A 175 -3.11 3.64 23.44
CA ARG A 175 -3.35 4.74 24.38
C ARG A 175 -4.82 4.88 24.75
N GLY A 176 -5.73 4.70 23.81
CA GLY A 176 -7.16 4.63 24.06
C GLY A 176 -7.54 3.55 25.07
N LEU A 177 -6.98 2.35 24.91
CA LEU A 177 -7.15 1.25 25.86
C LEU A 177 -6.66 1.63 27.27
N ILE A 178 -5.48 2.24 27.38
CA ILE A 178 -4.92 2.69 28.67
C ILE A 178 -5.83 3.72 29.36
N TYR A 179 -6.42 4.66 28.61
CA TYR A 179 -7.28 5.71 29.17
C TYR A 179 -8.76 5.34 29.24
N THR A 180 -9.15 4.14 28.79
CA THR A 180 -10.55 3.68 28.87
C THR A 180 -11.11 3.68 30.30
N PRO A 181 -10.39 3.23 31.35
CA PRO A 181 -10.93 3.27 32.71
C PRO A 181 -11.28 4.68 33.16
N LYS A 182 -10.39 5.64 32.88
CA LYS A 182 -10.62 7.05 33.16
C LYS A 182 -11.82 7.60 32.40
N PHE A 183 -11.93 7.28 31.11
CA PHE A 183 -13.08 7.68 30.30
C PHE A 183 -14.40 7.15 30.86
N VAL A 184 -14.45 5.87 31.25
CA VAL A 184 -15.65 5.24 31.82
C VAL A 184 -16.04 5.86 33.17
N GLN A 185 -15.06 6.11 34.04
CA GLN A 185 -15.31 6.62 35.39
C GLN A 185 -15.57 8.13 35.41
N ASP A 186 -14.74 8.93 34.74
CA ASP A 186 -14.77 10.40 34.85
C ASP A 186 -15.74 11.03 33.84
N ILE A 187 -15.83 10.47 32.63
CA ILE A 187 -16.63 11.05 31.54
C ILE A 187 -18.01 10.42 31.47
N LEU A 188 -18.10 9.08 31.49
CA LEU A 188 -19.40 8.38 31.49
C LEU A 188 -20.01 8.28 32.90
N GLN A 189 -19.28 8.66 33.96
CA GLN A 189 -19.75 8.65 35.35
C GLN A 189 -20.26 7.28 35.82
N ILE A 190 -19.71 6.19 35.26
CA ILE A 190 -20.11 4.83 35.61
C ILE A 190 -19.29 4.37 36.82
N ILE A 191 -19.98 4.04 37.92
CA ILE A 191 -19.37 3.60 39.18
C ILE A 191 -18.91 2.14 39.07
N VAL A 192 -17.67 1.94 38.60
CA VAL A 192 -17.03 0.62 38.47
C VAL A 192 -15.57 0.73 38.88
N THR A 193 -15.00 -0.34 39.45
CA THR A 193 -13.57 -0.37 39.80
C THR A 193 -12.68 -0.45 38.54
N GLU A 194 -11.54 0.24 38.56
CA GLU A 194 -10.57 0.22 37.46
C GLU A 194 -10.12 -1.22 37.12
N ARG A 195 -9.97 -2.07 38.15
CA ARG A 195 -9.62 -3.49 37.99
C ARG A 195 -10.65 -4.24 37.16
N LEU A 196 -11.94 -4.05 37.42
CA LEU A 196 -12.99 -4.72 36.67
C LEU A 196 -12.99 -4.26 35.20
N ILE A 197 -12.84 -2.95 34.94
CA ILE A 197 -12.75 -2.41 33.57
C ILE A 197 -11.59 -3.05 32.82
N LYS A 198 -10.40 -3.12 33.43
CA LYS A 198 -9.23 -3.75 32.80
C LYS A 198 -9.45 -5.23 32.49
N ILE A 199 -10.06 -5.98 33.41
CA ILE A 199 -10.41 -7.40 33.18
C ILE A 199 -11.39 -7.52 32.01
N THR A 200 -12.43 -6.69 31.97
CA THR A 200 -13.41 -6.66 30.86
C THR A 200 -12.74 -6.33 29.54
N LEU A 201 -11.84 -5.34 29.50
CA LEU A 201 -11.09 -5.00 28.29
C LEU A 201 -10.20 -6.15 27.81
N ILE A 202 -9.49 -6.83 28.71
CA ILE A 202 -8.70 -8.01 28.36
C ILE A 202 -9.59 -9.10 27.76
N PHE A 203 -10.75 -9.37 28.38
CA PHE A 203 -11.70 -10.35 27.86
C PHE A 203 -12.22 -9.97 26.46
N ILE A 204 -12.60 -8.69 26.26
CA ILE A 204 -13.02 -8.17 24.95
C ILE A 204 -11.92 -8.34 23.91
N LEU A 205 -10.66 -8.03 24.25
CA LEU A 205 -9.53 -8.16 23.33
C LEU A 205 -9.23 -9.63 22.98
N ILE A 206 -9.32 -10.54 23.95
CA ILE A 206 -9.19 -11.99 23.72
C ILE A 206 -10.31 -12.48 22.79
N LEU A 207 -11.55 -12.04 23.02
CA LEU A 207 -12.69 -12.38 22.17
C LEU A 207 -12.49 -11.83 20.74
N CYS A 208 -12.08 -10.56 20.61
CA CYS A 208 -11.78 -9.95 19.30
C CYS A 208 -10.68 -10.72 18.56
N PHE A 209 -9.60 -11.10 19.26
CA PHE A 209 -8.53 -11.90 18.68
C PHE A 209 -9.00 -13.29 18.25
N SER A 210 -9.83 -13.94 19.08
CA SER A 210 -10.38 -15.26 18.79
C SER A 210 -11.32 -15.24 17.58
N VAL A 211 -12.16 -14.22 17.47
CA VAL A 211 -13.05 -13.99 16.31
C VAL A 211 -12.23 -13.65 15.05
N MET A 212 -11.21 -12.80 15.17
CA MET A 212 -10.30 -12.47 14.07
C MET A 212 -9.68 -13.75 13.48
N VAL A 213 -9.06 -14.58 14.32
CA VAL A 213 -8.37 -15.81 13.89
C VAL A 213 -9.35 -16.88 13.42
N GLY A 214 -10.43 -17.11 14.15
CA GLY A 214 -11.36 -18.20 13.89
C GLY A 214 -12.34 -17.93 12.74
N LEU A 215 -12.76 -16.68 12.55
CA LEU A 215 -13.87 -16.34 11.65
C LEU A 215 -13.47 -15.40 10.51
N TYR A 216 -12.63 -14.38 10.75
CA TYR A 216 -12.32 -13.39 9.72
C TYR A 216 -11.13 -13.75 8.83
N ILE A 217 -10.03 -14.25 9.40
CA ILE A 217 -8.83 -14.59 8.63
C ILE A 217 -9.09 -15.68 7.57
N PRO A 218 -9.77 -16.81 7.86
CA PRO A 218 -9.90 -17.89 6.88
C PRO A 218 -10.64 -17.51 5.59
N PRO A 219 -11.81 -16.83 5.64
CA PRO A 219 -12.48 -16.36 4.42
C PRO A 219 -11.66 -15.35 3.63
N ILE A 220 -10.96 -14.44 4.32
CA ILE A 220 -10.09 -13.45 3.67
C ILE A 220 -8.92 -14.13 2.95
N GLN A 221 -8.28 -15.10 3.61
CA GLN A 221 -7.20 -15.88 3.02
C GLN A 221 -7.67 -16.62 1.77
N LYS A 222 -8.86 -17.27 1.83
CA LYS A 222 -9.45 -17.94 0.68
C LYS A 222 -9.72 -16.96 -0.47
N TYR A 223 -10.34 -15.83 -0.17
CA TYR A 223 -10.63 -14.78 -1.14
C TYR A 223 -9.36 -14.29 -1.86
N TYR A 224 -8.28 -14.00 -1.12
CA TYR A 224 -7.02 -13.56 -1.73
C TYR A 224 -6.30 -14.67 -2.50
N ALA A 225 -6.44 -15.93 -2.08
CA ALA A 225 -5.83 -17.07 -2.75
C ALA A 225 -6.54 -17.44 -4.07
N GLU A 226 -7.87 -17.30 -4.12
CA GLU A 226 -8.70 -17.85 -5.20
C GLU A 226 -9.33 -16.76 -6.09
N ASP A 227 -9.86 -15.68 -5.50
CA ASP A 227 -10.82 -14.79 -6.18
C ASP A 227 -10.27 -13.39 -6.49
N PHE A 228 -9.34 -12.87 -5.67
CA PHE A 228 -8.96 -11.46 -5.74
C PHE A 228 -8.27 -11.08 -7.08
N TYR A 229 -7.32 -11.90 -7.53
CA TYR A 229 -6.69 -11.75 -8.84
C TYR A 229 -6.66 -13.07 -9.60
N THR A 230 -7.82 -13.43 -10.15
CA THR A 230 -7.99 -14.68 -10.93
C THR A 230 -7.01 -14.85 -12.10
N HIS A 231 -6.41 -13.77 -12.59
CA HIS A 231 -5.42 -13.78 -13.67
C HIS A 231 -3.96 -13.87 -13.18
N ILE A 232 -3.66 -13.55 -11.92
CA ILE A 232 -2.31 -13.64 -11.35
C ILE A 232 -2.07 -15.06 -10.85
N LYS A 233 -1.79 -15.97 -11.78
CA LYS A 233 -1.49 -17.37 -11.46
C LYS A 233 0.00 -17.64 -11.66
N ILE A 234 0.57 -18.41 -10.72
CA ILE A 234 1.96 -18.89 -10.78
C ILE A 234 2.10 -20.23 -11.52
N ALA A 235 1.10 -20.62 -12.32
CA ALA A 235 1.09 -21.91 -13.02
C ALA A 235 2.32 -22.13 -13.93
N PRO A 236 2.78 -21.13 -14.72
CA PRO A 236 4.00 -21.30 -15.53
C PRO A 236 5.25 -21.50 -14.67
N LEU A 237 5.34 -20.80 -13.53
CA LEU A 237 6.45 -20.94 -12.57
C LEU A 237 6.45 -22.33 -11.92
N GLN A 238 5.28 -22.81 -11.50
CA GLN A 238 5.13 -24.15 -10.94
C GLN A 238 5.51 -25.23 -11.96
N ALA A 239 5.08 -25.08 -13.22
CA ALA A 239 5.41 -26.00 -14.29
C ALA A 239 6.92 -26.02 -14.58
N ALA A 240 7.57 -24.86 -14.61
CA ALA A 240 9.00 -24.76 -14.84
C ALA A 240 9.81 -25.45 -13.73
N ARG A 241 9.41 -25.25 -12.47
CA ARG A 241 10.01 -25.93 -11.31
C ARG A 241 9.77 -27.43 -11.32
N ALA A 242 8.54 -27.87 -11.60
CA ALA A 242 8.18 -29.30 -11.65
C ALA A 242 8.96 -30.05 -12.75
N LYS A 243 9.13 -29.43 -13.92
CA LYS A 243 9.92 -29.97 -15.03
C LYS A 243 11.43 -29.74 -14.89
N LYS A 244 11.90 -29.11 -13.79
CA LYS A 244 13.30 -28.74 -13.55
C LYS A 244 13.95 -28.04 -14.76
N ILE A 245 13.20 -27.13 -15.40
CA ILE A 245 13.70 -26.37 -16.54
C ILE A 245 14.82 -25.46 -16.05
N SER A 246 15.89 -25.39 -16.83
CA SER A 246 17.02 -24.50 -16.62
C SER A 246 17.50 -23.91 -17.94
N ASN A 247 18.19 -22.78 -17.86
CA ASN A 247 18.72 -21.99 -18.95
C ASN A 247 17.71 -21.79 -20.10
N ALA A 248 16.57 -21.16 -19.77
CA ALA A 248 15.43 -21.09 -20.66
C ALA A 248 14.73 -19.73 -20.72
N ILE A 249 14.06 -19.46 -21.84
CA ILE A 249 13.06 -18.41 -21.98
C ILE A 249 11.69 -19.06 -22.09
N ILE A 250 10.75 -18.62 -21.24
CA ILE A 250 9.38 -19.11 -21.21
C ILE A 250 8.46 -17.97 -21.62
N PHE A 251 7.85 -18.09 -22.80
CA PHE A 251 6.81 -17.20 -23.28
C PHE A 251 5.49 -17.54 -22.58
N VAL A 252 4.89 -16.54 -21.96
CA VAL A 252 3.64 -16.67 -21.20
C VAL A 252 2.61 -15.68 -21.73
N ASP A 253 1.35 -16.09 -21.75
CA ASP A 253 0.23 -15.19 -22.03
C ASP A 253 0.30 -13.94 -21.14
N GLN A 254 0.03 -12.77 -21.72
CA GLN A 254 0.04 -11.48 -21.05
C GLN A 254 -0.77 -11.48 -19.73
N LYS A 255 -1.86 -12.25 -19.66
CA LYS A 255 -2.69 -12.37 -18.45
C LYS A 255 -1.93 -12.99 -17.27
N TYR A 256 -1.04 -13.94 -17.52
CA TYR A 256 -0.26 -14.65 -16.49
C TYR A 256 1.10 -14.00 -16.22
N TYR A 257 1.58 -13.12 -17.10
CA TYR A 257 2.89 -12.50 -17.00
C TYR A 257 3.13 -11.81 -15.65
N ARG A 258 2.11 -11.14 -15.09
CA ARG A 258 2.22 -10.46 -13.79
C ARG A 258 2.59 -11.40 -12.63
N GLY A 259 2.19 -12.67 -12.70
CA GLY A 259 2.51 -13.66 -11.66
C GLY A 259 3.94 -14.19 -11.72
N VAL A 260 4.61 -14.06 -12.86
CA VAL A 260 5.97 -14.59 -13.08
C VAL A 260 7.02 -13.49 -13.27
N PHE A 261 6.61 -12.27 -13.62
CA PHE A 261 7.50 -11.12 -13.81
C PHE A 261 8.46 -10.87 -12.64
N PRO A 262 8.04 -10.90 -11.35
CA PRO A 262 8.95 -10.68 -10.23
C PRO A 262 10.03 -11.76 -10.07
N GLN A 263 9.92 -12.89 -10.78
CA GLN A 263 10.91 -13.97 -10.75
C GLN A 263 12.07 -13.72 -11.73
N ASN A 264 11.92 -12.78 -12.66
CA ASN A 264 12.99 -12.43 -13.57
C ASN A 264 14.10 -11.70 -12.81
N HIS A 265 15.35 -12.10 -13.06
CA HIS A 265 16.49 -11.32 -12.63
C HIS A 265 16.40 -9.91 -13.27
N PRO A 266 16.66 -8.81 -12.52
CA PRO A 266 16.51 -7.45 -13.06
C PRO A 266 17.36 -7.18 -14.31
N LEU A 267 18.51 -7.84 -14.44
CA LEU A 267 19.40 -7.74 -15.60
C LEU A 267 19.09 -8.79 -16.69
N LEU A 268 18.02 -9.57 -16.54
CA LEU A 268 17.64 -10.67 -17.43
C LEU A 268 18.74 -11.75 -17.60
N THR A 269 19.67 -11.83 -16.66
CA THR A 269 20.75 -12.83 -16.62
C THR A 269 20.38 -14.09 -15.83
N GLY A 270 19.14 -14.19 -15.35
CA GLY A 270 18.67 -15.33 -14.58
C GLY A 270 18.67 -16.65 -15.36
N ASP A 271 18.57 -17.76 -14.63
CA ASP A 271 18.50 -19.10 -15.23
C ASP A 271 17.25 -19.26 -16.12
N ILE A 272 16.11 -18.71 -15.68
CA ILE A 272 14.88 -18.64 -16.45
C ILE A 272 14.49 -17.17 -16.67
N ILE A 273 14.10 -16.85 -17.90
CA ILE A 273 13.52 -15.56 -18.27
C ILE A 273 12.06 -15.80 -18.69
N PHE A 274 11.12 -15.18 -18.00
CA PHE A 274 9.73 -15.13 -18.43
C PHE A 274 9.51 -13.92 -19.33
N ALA A 275 8.87 -14.13 -20.48
CA ALA A 275 8.56 -13.08 -21.44
C ALA A 275 7.08 -13.13 -21.82
N ILE A 276 6.49 -11.99 -22.17
CA ILE A 276 5.13 -11.97 -22.72
C ILE A 276 5.18 -12.62 -24.10
N ASP A 277 4.31 -13.59 -24.36
CA ASP A 277 4.12 -14.14 -25.70
C ASP A 277 3.51 -13.07 -26.62
N ARG A 278 4.27 -12.66 -27.63
CA ARG A 278 3.89 -11.67 -28.65
C ARG A 278 3.72 -12.29 -30.04
N GLY A 279 3.54 -13.61 -30.12
CA GLY A 279 3.48 -14.33 -31.39
C GLY A 279 4.82 -14.24 -32.13
N ASP A 280 4.79 -13.86 -33.40
CA ASP A 280 5.97 -13.84 -34.29
C ASP A 280 7.12 -12.99 -33.76
N ARG A 281 6.82 -11.93 -32.99
CA ARG A 281 7.84 -11.07 -32.38
C ARG A 281 8.69 -11.77 -31.31
N ASN A 282 8.27 -12.93 -30.84
CA ASN A 282 9.09 -13.75 -29.94
C ASN A 282 10.40 -14.17 -30.59
N GLN A 283 10.44 -14.31 -31.92
CA GLN A 283 11.65 -14.68 -32.66
C GLN A 283 12.78 -13.69 -32.40
N LEU A 284 12.50 -12.38 -32.29
CA LEU A 284 13.49 -11.36 -31.96
C LEU A 284 14.19 -11.63 -30.61
N LEU A 285 13.43 -12.12 -29.62
CA LEU A 285 14.00 -12.48 -28.33
C LEU A 285 14.75 -13.81 -28.40
N MET A 286 14.30 -14.75 -29.23
CA MET A 286 15.02 -16.01 -29.47
C MET A 286 16.39 -15.76 -30.11
N ASP A 287 16.44 -14.87 -31.10
CA ASP A 287 17.64 -14.49 -31.83
C ASP A 287 18.66 -13.77 -30.93
N GLN A 288 18.19 -12.99 -29.93
CA GLN A 288 19.06 -12.35 -28.94
C GLN A 288 19.61 -13.31 -27.87
N TYR A 289 18.93 -14.44 -27.61
CA TYR A 289 19.31 -15.42 -26.60
C TYR A 289 19.46 -16.83 -27.18
N PRO A 290 20.29 -17.03 -28.23
CA PRO A 290 20.32 -18.28 -28.99
C PRO A 290 20.78 -19.48 -28.15
N ASN A 291 21.51 -19.24 -27.06
CA ASN A 291 22.03 -20.27 -26.16
C ASN A 291 21.00 -20.76 -25.12
N ARG A 292 19.75 -20.26 -25.17
CA ARG A 292 18.69 -20.64 -24.23
C ARG A 292 17.68 -21.59 -24.88
N LYS A 293 17.06 -22.42 -24.06
CA LYS A 293 15.92 -23.25 -24.49
C LYS A 293 14.65 -22.40 -24.50
N PHE A 294 13.76 -22.60 -25.47
CA PHE A 294 12.53 -21.82 -25.58
C PHE A 294 11.31 -22.68 -25.28
N TYR A 295 10.39 -22.12 -24.49
CA TYR A 295 9.13 -22.76 -24.17
C TYR A 295 7.97 -21.79 -24.31
N ARG A 296 6.82 -22.30 -24.75
CA ARG A 296 5.52 -21.60 -24.67
C ARG A 296 4.69 -22.20 -23.54
N SER A 297 4.04 -21.34 -22.77
CA SER A 297 3.22 -21.73 -21.63
C SER A 297 1.73 -21.58 -21.89
N GLU A 298 1.01 -22.69 -21.68
CA GLU A 298 -0.45 -22.73 -21.61
C GLU A 298 -0.86 -23.18 -20.20
N GLY A 299 -0.92 -22.24 -19.27
CA GLY A 299 -1.21 -22.52 -17.87
C GLY A 299 -0.10 -23.37 -17.22
N LYS A 300 -0.38 -24.66 -16.95
CA LYS A 300 0.61 -25.61 -16.40
C LYS A 300 1.38 -26.38 -17.48
N ASN A 301 0.94 -26.30 -18.73
CA ASN A 301 1.62 -26.95 -19.83
C ASN A 301 2.76 -26.05 -20.33
N LEU A 302 3.91 -26.67 -20.57
CA LEU A 302 5.08 -26.03 -21.16
C LEU A 302 5.50 -26.86 -22.35
N GLU A 303 5.35 -26.29 -23.53
CA GLU A 303 5.74 -26.86 -24.82
C GLU A 303 7.08 -26.27 -25.24
N LYS A 304 8.01 -27.12 -25.67
CA LYS A 304 9.31 -26.64 -26.17
C LYS A 304 9.13 -26.17 -27.61
N ILE A 305 9.59 -24.97 -27.92
CA ILE A 305 9.52 -24.39 -29.27
C ILE A 305 10.93 -24.17 -29.82
N THR A 306 11.10 -24.31 -31.13
CA THR A 306 12.37 -24.10 -31.84
C THR A 306 12.33 -22.91 -32.80
N SER A 307 11.13 -22.49 -33.21
CA SER A 307 10.88 -21.32 -34.05
C SER A 307 9.47 -20.79 -33.78
N CYS A 308 9.25 -19.51 -34.02
CA CYS A 308 7.89 -18.96 -34.02
C CYS A 308 7.26 -19.26 -35.39
N THR A 309 6.29 -20.19 -35.43
CA THR A 309 5.46 -20.38 -36.62
C THR A 309 4.50 -19.19 -36.74
N PRO A 310 4.37 -18.56 -37.91
CA PRO A 310 3.36 -17.54 -38.14
C PRO A 310 1.97 -18.17 -37.94
N ASN A 311 1.15 -17.52 -37.12
CA ASN A 311 -0.29 -17.82 -37.04
C ASN A 311 -1.04 -17.10 -38.17
#